data_AF-A0AAX0PW37-F1
#
_entry.id   AF-A0AAX0PW37-F1
#
_cell.length_a   1.000
_cell.length_b   1.000
_cell.length_c   1.000
_cell.angle_alpha   90.00
_cell.angle_beta   90.00
_cell.angle_gamma   90.00
#
_symmetry.space_group_name_H-M   'P 1'
#
loop_
_entity.id
_entity.type
_entity.pdbx_description
1 polymer ?
#
loop_
_entity_poly.entity_id
_entity_poly.type
_entity_poly.pdbx_seq_one_letter_code
_entity_poly.pdbx_strand_id
1 'polypeptide(L)' 'MILRSYKIRDCKKLINLFYNTVHTVNAKDYTSEQLDVWAPKNIDLRKKE' A
#
# COMPACT_ATOMS: atom_id res chain seq x y z
N MET A 1 -21.25 -3.52 -6.94
CA MET A 1 -20.03 -3.69 -6.13
C MET A 1 -20.20 -4.93 -5.28
N ILE A 2 -19.28 -5.90 -5.36
CA ILE A 2 -19.36 -7.15 -4.57
C ILE A 2 -18.30 -7.06 -3.46
N LEU A 3 -18.74 -7.08 -2.21
CA LEU A 3 -17.86 -7.14 -1.05
C LEU A 3 -17.66 -8.59 -0.62
N ARG A 4 -16.45 -8.93 -0.19
CA ARG A 4 -16.09 -10.28 0.29
C ARG A 4 -15.07 -10.18 1.41
N SER A 5 -15.00 -11.22 2.24
CA SER A 5 -13.97 -11.33 3.27
C SER A 5 -12.56 -11.33 2.67
N TYR A 6 -11.62 -10.78 3.43
CA TYR A 6 -10.19 -10.79 3.14
C TYR A 6 -9.67 -12.22 3.03
N LYS A 7 -8.78 -12.47 2.06
CA LYS A 7 -8.03 -13.72 1.93
C LYS A 7 -6.55 -13.39 1.93
N ILE A 8 -5.72 -14.22 2.58
CA ILE A 8 -4.26 -14.00 2.67
C ILE A 8 -3.59 -13.78 1.29
N ARG A 9 -4.10 -14.44 0.24
CA ARG A 9 -3.66 -14.27 -1.15
C ARG A 9 -3.86 -12.86 -1.73
N ASP A 10 -4.72 -12.05 -1.11
CA ASP A 10 -4.98 -10.67 -1.51
C ASP A 10 -3.89 -9.72 -0.99
N CYS A 11 -3.15 -10.11 0.04
CA CYS A 11 -2.17 -9.26 0.73
C CYS A 11 -1.28 -8.50 -0.24
N LYS A 12 -0.58 -9.22 -1.13
CA LYS A 12 0.32 -8.62 -2.13
C LYS A 12 -0.39 -7.63 -3.05
N LYS A 13 -1.62 -7.92 -3.47
CA LYS A 13 -2.40 -7.03 -4.34
C LYS A 13 -2.85 -5.77 -3.59
N LEU A 14 -3.29 -5.90 -2.35
CA LEU A 14 -3.71 -4.78 -1.51
C LEU A 14 -2.55 -3.85 -1.18
N ILE A 15 -1.37 -4.40 -0.89
CA ILE A 15 -0.16 -3.60 -0.65
C ILE A 15 0.25 -2.83 -1.89
N ASN A 16 0.25 -3.48 -3.06
CA ASN A 16 0.58 -2.81 -4.31
C ASN A 16 -0.44 -1.72 -4.66
N LEU A 17 -1.73 -1.99 -4.43
CA LEU A 17 -2.79 -0.99 -4.62
C LEU A 17 -2.58 0.20 -3.68
N PHE A 18 -2.36 -0.05 -2.39
CA PHE A 18 -2.11 0.99 -1.39
C PHE A 18 -0.89 1.85 -1.75
N TYR A 19 0.26 1.21 -2.04
CA TYR A 19 1.48 1.91 -2.45
C TYR A 19 1.24 2.80 -3.66
N ASN A 20 0.64 2.25 -4.72
CA ASN A 20 0.36 3.01 -5.93
C ASN A 20 -0.59 4.16 -5.66
N THR A 21 -1.65 3.96 -4.88
CA THR A 21 -2.60 5.04 -4.56
C THR A 21 -1.90 6.18 -3.83
N VAL A 22 -1.09 5.90 -2.80
CA VAL A 22 -0.31 6.92 -2.08
C VAL A 22 0.62 7.67 -3.04
N HIS A 23 1.39 6.94 -3.86
CA HIS A 23 2.40 7.54 -4.74
C HIS A 23 1.88 8.15 -6.05
N THR A 24 0.60 7.96 -6.39
CA THR A 24 0.02 8.52 -7.63
C THR A 24 -1.04 9.57 -7.35
N VAL A 25 -1.93 9.34 -6.39
CA VAL A 25 -3.02 10.26 -6.08
C VAL A 25 -2.52 11.43 -5.24
N ASN A 26 -1.68 11.15 -4.24
CA ASN A 26 -1.24 12.17 -3.28
C ASN A 26 0.07 12.87 -3.72
N ALA A 27 0.68 12.45 -4.82
CA ALA A 27 1.96 12.99 -5.29
C ALA A 27 1.93 14.48 -5.68
N LYS A 28 0.73 15.06 -5.83
CA LYS A 28 0.59 16.50 -6.07
C LYS A 28 0.79 17.35 -4.82
N ASP A 29 0.43 16.81 -3.65
CA ASP A 29 0.31 17.57 -2.41
C ASP A 29 1.44 17.25 -1.41
N TYR A 30 2.19 16.18 -1.64
CA TYR A 30 3.23 15.69 -0.74
C TYR A 30 4.53 15.40 -1.49
N THR A 31 5.66 15.61 -0.79
CA THR A 31 6.98 15.24 -1.32
C THR A 31 7.17 13.73 -1.34
N SER A 32 8.14 13.25 -2.12
CA SER A 32 8.46 11.81 -2.18
C SER A 32 8.79 11.25 -0.79
N GLU A 33 9.51 12.00 0.04
CA GLU A 33 9.89 11.58 1.38
C GLU A 33 8.66 11.43 2.29
N GLN A 34 7.68 12.33 2.17
CA GLN A 34 6.43 12.24 2.91
C GLN A 34 5.59 11.04 2.45
N LEU A 35 5.54 10.78 1.14
CA LEU A 35 4.87 9.60 0.59
C LEU A 35 5.54 8.29 1.01
N ASP A 36 6.88 8.26 1.07
CA ASP A 36 7.65 7.09 1.49
C ASP A 36 7.46 6.76 2.98
N VAL A 37 7.19 7.75 3.83
CA VAL A 37 6.82 7.52 5.24
C VAL A 37 5.49 6.78 5.34
N TRP A 38 4.53 7.05 4.44
CA TRP A 38 3.22 6.39 4.43
C TRP A 38 3.26 5.03 3.75
N ALA A 39 3.96 4.92 2.62
CA ALA A 39 4.02 3.73 1.81
C ALA A 39 5.44 3.51 1.29
N PRO A 40 6.34 2.90 2.08
CA PRO A 40 7.71 2.64 1.65
C PRO A 40 7.76 1.59 0.54
N LYS A 41 8.75 1.69 -0.37
CA LYS A 41 8.96 0.68 -1.44
C LYS A 41 9.24 -0.72 -0.91
N ASN A 42 9.96 -0.81 0.21
CA ASN A 42 10.37 -2.07 0.82
C ASN A 42 9.52 -2.36 2.05
N ILE A 43 8.31 -2.85 1.83
CA ILE A 43 7.45 -3.35 2.91
C ILE A 43 7.92 -4.76 3.26
N ASP A 44 8.24 -4.95 4.53
CA ASP A 44 8.50 -6.27 5.08
C ASP A 44 7.18 -7.05 5.21
N LEU A 45 7.02 -8.09 4.38
CA LEU A 45 5.84 -8.95 4.35
C LEU A 45 5.94 -10.15 5.29
N ARG A 46 6.98 -10.22 6.11
CA ARG A 46 7.07 -11.24 7.14
C ARG A 46 5.95 -11.03 8.14
N LYS A 47 5.21 -12.09 8.47
CA LYS A 47 4.32 -12.08 9.63
C LYS A 47 5.17 -11.69 10.84
N LYS A 48 4.86 -10.57 11.47
CA LYS A 48 5.19 -10.40 12.89
C LYS A 48 4.17 -11.26 13.64
N GLU A 49 4.68 -12.30 14.30
CA GLU A 49 3.93 -13.16 15.22
C GLU A 49 3.45 -12.37 16.44
#